data_AF-A0AAP6GA55-F1
#
_entry.id   AF-A0AAP6GA55-F1
#
_cell.length_a   1.000
_cell.length_b   1.000
_cell.length_c   1.000
_cell.angle_alpha   90.00
_cell.angle_beta   90.00
_cell.angle_gamma   90.00
#
_symmetry.space_group_name_H-M   'P 1'
#
loop_
_entity.id
_entity.type
_entity.pdbx_description
1 polymer ?
#
loop_
_entity_poly.entity_id
_entity_poly.type
_entity_poly.pdbx_seq_one_letter_code
_entity_poly.pdbx_strand_id
1 'polypeptide(L)' 'MIGYQAPQARLVSVKYAGYKFEVVDIDSYKIDQLLVTRIEPNVIDKPALES' A
#
# COMPACT_ATOMS: atom_id res chain seq x y z
N MET A 1 -29.66 7.31 16.67
CA MET A 1 -28.26 7.35 17.12
C MET A 1 -27.43 6.80 15.96
N ILE A 2 -27.02 7.67 15.04
CA ILE A 2 -26.19 7.28 13.89
C ILE A 2 -24.77 7.08 14.39
N GLY A 3 -24.22 5.87 14.25
CA GLY A 3 -22.87 5.55 14.67
C GLY A 3 -21.88 6.49 13.98
N TYR A 4 -20.99 7.10 14.77
CA TYR A 4 -19.92 7.93 14.25
C TYR A 4 -18.94 7.02 13.50
N GLN A 5 -19.10 6.86 12.19
CA GLN A 5 -18.11 6.18 11.37
C GLN A 5 -16.93 7.15 11.24
N ALA A 6 -15.88 6.91 12.04
CA ALA A 6 -14.65 7.68 11.95
C ALA A 6 -14.20 7.73 10.46
N PRO A 7 -13.78 8.91 9.97
CA PRO A 7 -13.26 9.02 8.61
C PRO A 7 -12.12 8.01 8.51
N GLN A 8 -12.23 7.06 7.58
CA GLN A 8 -11.18 6.10 7.30
C GLN A 8 -9.96 6.93 6.92
N ALA A 9 -9.04 7.14 7.88
CA ALA A 9 -7.83 7.89 7.67
C ALA A 9 -7.19 7.31 6.41
N ARG A 10 -6.96 8.17 5.41
CA ARG A 10 -6.48 7.71 4.12
C ARG A 10 -5.10 7.09 4.33
N LEU A 11 -5.03 5.78 4.40
CA LEU A 11 -3.77 5.04 4.46
C LEU A 11 -3.03 5.35 3.16
N VAL A 12 -1.91 6.05 3.27
CA VAL A 12 -1.06 6.36 2.12
C VAL A 12 -0.18 5.14 1.87
N SER A 13 -0.28 4.57 0.67
CA SER A 13 0.54 3.43 0.27
C SER A 13 1.19 3.67 -1.08
N VAL A 14 2.44 3.24 -1.23
CA VAL A 14 3.22 3.30 -2.49
C VAL A 14 3.66 1.90 -2.87
N LYS A 15 3.62 1.59 -4.17
CA LYS A 15 4.20 0.36 -4.73
C LYS A 15 5.51 0.70 -5.42
N TYR A 16 6.58 -0.03 -5.10
CA TYR A 16 7.88 0.16 -5.72
C TYR A 16 8.67 -1.16 -5.72
N ALA A 17 9.29 -1.48 -6.86
CA ALA A 17 10.19 -2.63 -7.02
C ALA A 17 9.64 -3.99 -6.49
N GLY A 18 8.34 -4.25 -6.64
CA GLY A 18 7.75 -5.51 -6.16
C GLY A 18 7.42 -5.53 -4.66
N TYR A 19 7.36 -4.36 -4.02
CA TYR A 19 6.90 -4.20 -2.65
C TYR A 19 5.83 -3.11 -2.55
N LYS A 20 4.94 -3.25 -1.56
CA LYS A 20 4.00 -2.23 -1.12
C LYS A 20 4.49 -1.69 0.23
N PHE A 21 4.57 -0.37 0.32
CA PHE A 21 4.95 0.38 1.51
C PHE A 21 3.72 1.12 2.01
N GLU A 22 3.35 0.90 3.25
CA GLU A 22 2.22 1.56 3.90
C GLU A 22 2.74 2.36 5.08
N VAL A 23 2.35 3.64 5.14
CA VAL A 23 2.79 4.51 6.23
C VAL A 23 2.00 4.18 7.49
N VAL A 24 2.72 3.78 8.55
CA VAL A 24 2.14 3.44 9.85
C VAL A 24 2.24 4.63 10.80
N ASP A 25 3.38 5.31 10.80
CA ASP A 25 3.66 6.40 11.73
C ASP A 25 4.47 7.52 11.06
N ILE A 26 4.19 8.76 11.48
CA ILE A 26 4.83 9.98 10.98
C ILE A 26 5.07 10.91 12.17
N ASP A 27 6.33 11.20 12.47
CA ASP A 27 6.76 12.29 13.34
C ASP A 27 7.45 13.40 12.53
N SER A 28 7.38 14.64 13.00
CA SER A 28 8.28 15.73 12.55
C SER A 28 8.43 15.92 11.02
N TYR A 29 7.37 15.67 10.24
CA TYR A 29 7.36 15.68 8.76
C TYR A 29 8.23 14.61 8.09
N LYS A 30 8.58 13.55 8.82
CA LYS A 30 9.33 12.39 8.36
C LYS A 30 8.52 11.13 8.62
N ILE A 31 8.79 10.11 7.82
CA ILE A 31 8.19 8.79 8.03
C ILE A 31 9.12 8.02 8.94
N ASP A 32 8.62 7.57 10.08
CA ASP A 32 9.41 6.77 11.03
C ASP A 32 9.19 5.28 10.81
N GLN A 33 7.95 4.88 10.51
CA GLN A 33 7.58 3.48 10.39
C GLN A 33 6.77 3.21 9.12
N LEU A 34 7.23 2.20 8.37
CA LEU A 34 6.57 1.66 7.19
C LEU A 34 6.27 0.18 7.42
N LEU A 35 5.04 -0.23 7.07
CA LEU A 35 4.74 -1.64 6.84
C LEU A 35 5.10 -1.99 5.41
N VAL A 36 5.97 -2.99 5.24
CA VAL A 36 6.45 -3.46 3.93
C VAL A 36 5.87 -4.83 3.64
N THR A 37 5.12 -4.95 2.55
CA THR A 37 4.57 -6.21 2.06
C THR A 37 5.15 -6.54 0.71
N ARG A 38 5.71 -7.72 0.53
CA ARG A 38 6.11 -8.22 -0.80
C ARG A 38 4.84 -8.40 -1.63
N ILE A 39 4.75 -7.73 -2.77
CA ILE A 39 3.67 -7.98 -3.72
C ILE A 39 4.14 -9.10 -4.64
N GLU A 40 3.36 -10.17 -4.70
CA GLU A 40 3.60 -11.21 -5.68
C GLU A 40 3.37 -10.63 -7.08
N PRO A 41 4.27 -10.87 -8.05
CA PRO A 41 3.99 -10.52 -9.43
C PRO A 41 2.70 -11.24 -9.82
N ASN A 42 1.65 -10.47 -10.12
CA ASN A 42 0.42 -11.08 -10.60
C ASN A 42 0.76 -11.76 -11.92
N VAL A 43 0.68 -13.09 -11.96
CA VAL A 43 0.95 -13.91 -13.15
C VAL A 43 0.06 -13.53 -14.36
N ILE A 44 -0.96 -12.69 -14.15
CA ILE A 44 -1.86 -12.15 -15.17
C ILE A 44 -1.21 -11.01 -16.00
N ASP A 45 -0.13 -10.37 -15.52
CA ASP A 45 0.61 -9.37 -16.30
C ASP A 45 1.65 -9.98 -17.27
N LYS A 46 1.70 -11.32 -17.33
CA LYS A 46 2.44 -12.00 -18.39
C LYS A 46 1.54 -11.95 -19.64
N PRO A 47 1.89 -11.22 -20.72
CA PRO A 47 1.20 -11.39 -21.98
C PRO A 47 1.45 -12.83 -22.44
N ALA A 48 0.51 -13.72 -22.10
CA ALA A 48 0.29 -14.89 -22.90
C ALA A 48 -0.17 -14.37 -24.27
N LEU A 49 0.42 -14.89 -25.35
CA LEU A 49 0.34 -14.44 -26.76
C LEU A 49 1.40 -13.36 -27.07
N GLU A 50 2.41 -13.56 -27.92
CA GLU A 50 2.48 -14.37 -29.16
C GLU A 50 3.86 -15.05 -29.35
N SER A 51 3.83 -16.32 -29.72
CA SER A 51 4.85 -17.00 -30.55
C SER A 51 4.21 -17.32 -31.89
#